data_AF-A0A1E3VKK6-F1
#
_entry.id   AF-A0A1E3VKK6-F1
#
_cell.length_a   1.000
_cell.length_b   1.000
_cell.length_c   1.000
_cell.angle_alpha   90.00
_cell.angle_beta   90.00
_cell.angle_gamma   90.00
#
_symmetry.space_group_name_H-M   'P 1'
#
loop_
_entity.id
_entity.type
_entity.pdbx_description
1 polymer ?
#
loop_
_entity_poly.entity_id
_entity_poly.type
_entity_poly.pdbx_seq_one_letter_code
_entity_poly.pdbx_strand_id
1 'polypeptide(L)'
;MQFARNPDDLESVLRLDDVVISGALASMAEAKDRSVSELASRLRDRAFYKAIDVREEIKHALREKAKNKGKRADEDGKMVDRMCANIRERVRQWLSKQAGETPRILVDQDKRDPYKPLQESKGPLNQIRIRLGSDELVDLGDRSKVVRAIEPFQLFRLYVPKDDRESRTFIKKVIAREIDSAPKA
;
A
#
# COMPACT_ATOMS: atom_id res chain seq x y z
N MET A 1 26.19 13.10 6.86
CA MET A 1 26.10 11.67 7.19
C MET A 1 27.24 10.91 6.53
N GLN A 2 27.99 10.13 7.30
CA GLN A 2 29.09 9.30 6.80
C GLN A 2 28.57 8.14 5.91
N PHE A 3 27.48 7.50 6.34
CA PHE A 3 26.78 6.46 5.56
C PHE A 3 26.39 6.92 4.14
N ALA A 4 25.80 8.11 3.99
CA ALA A 4 25.39 8.62 2.68
C ALA A 4 26.56 8.84 1.70
N ARG A 5 27.81 8.93 2.20
CA ARG A 5 29.02 9.09 1.38
C ARG A 5 29.68 7.75 1.06
N ASN A 6 29.51 6.74 1.91
CA ASN A 6 30.07 5.41 1.73
C ASN A 6 29.12 4.34 2.31
N PRO A 7 28.06 3.97 1.58
CA PRO A 7 27.02 3.08 2.09
C PRO A 7 27.47 1.61 2.20
N ASP A 8 28.51 1.22 1.48
CA ASP A 8 29.03 -0.16 1.45
C ASP A 8 30.03 -0.44 2.60
N ASP A 9 30.40 0.59 3.36
CA ASP A 9 31.28 0.44 4.51
C ASP A 9 30.51 -0.11 5.73
N LEU A 10 30.90 -1.31 6.17
CA LEU A 10 30.27 -2.00 7.29
C LEU A 10 30.31 -1.17 8.58
N GLU A 11 31.41 -0.47 8.85
CA GLU A 11 31.49 0.38 10.04
C GLU A 11 30.47 1.52 10.00
N SER A 12 30.29 2.14 8.84
CA SER A 12 29.28 3.17 8.62
C SER A 12 27.86 2.65 8.84
N VAL A 13 27.57 1.40 8.45
CA VAL A 13 26.28 0.74 8.69
C VAL A 13 26.07 0.43 10.17
N LEU A 14 27.09 -0.11 10.85
CA LEU A 14 26.98 -0.49 12.27
C LEU A 14 26.78 0.72 13.20
N ARG A 15 27.10 1.94 12.73
CA ARG A 15 26.86 3.20 13.44
C ARG A 15 25.49 3.81 13.16
N LEU A 16 24.67 3.21 12.30
CA LEU A 16 23.31 3.69 12.07
C LEU A 16 22.37 3.20 13.17
N ASP A 17 21.68 4.15 13.77
CA ASP A 17 20.57 3.91 14.69
C ASP A 17 19.49 4.99 14.52
N ASP A 18 18.38 4.84 15.24
CA ASP A 18 17.26 5.78 15.20
C ASP A 18 17.63 7.19 15.71
N VAL A 19 18.65 7.31 16.57
CA VAL A 19 19.13 8.61 17.08
C VAL A 19 19.86 9.36 15.97
N VAL A 20 20.70 8.68 15.20
CA VAL A 20 21.39 9.26 14.04
C VAL A 20 20.38 9.74 12.99
N ILE A 21 19.37 8.92 12.67
CA ILE A 21 18.33 9.29 11.70
C ILE A 21 17.50 10.47 12.22
N SER A 22 17.04 10.40 13.47
CA SER A 22 16.21 11.44 14.07
C SER A 22 16.97 12.76 14.24
N GLY A 23 18.24 12.71 14.64
CA GLY A 23 19.11 13.88 14.75
C GLY A 23 19.35 14.55 13.39
N ALA A 24 19.49 13.75 12.33
CA ALA A 24 19.65 14.29 10.99
C ALA A 24 18.39 14.99 10.45
N LEU A 25 17.19 14.67 10.94
CA LEU A 25 15.95 15.33 10.50
C LEU A 25 15.96 16.84 10.76
N ALA A 26 16.59 17.29 11.85
CA ALA A 26 16.73 18.71 12.14
C ALA A 26 17.51 19.43 11.03
N SER A 27 18.67 18.91 10.65
CA SER A 27 19.47 19.49 9.56
C SER A 27 18.81 19.35 8.19
N MET A 28 18.11 18.23 7.93
CA MET A 28 17.40 18.02 6.66
C MET A 28 16.20 18.96 6.51
N ALA A 29 15.51 19.30 7.61
CA ALA A 29 14.41 20.26 7.60
C ALA A 29 14.86 21.69 7.19
N GLU A 30 16.14 22.02 7.34
CA GLU A 30 16.74 23.29 6.94
C GLU A 30 17.44 23.22 5.57
N ALA A 31 17.34 22.09 4.86
CA ALA A 31 17.98 21.92 3.56
C ALA A 31 17.42 22.91 2.52
N LYS A 32 18.30 23.35 1.60
CA LYS A 32 17.89 24.22 0.47
C LYS A 32 16.97 23.52 -0.51
N ASP A 33 17.09 22.19 -0.63
CA ASP A 33 16.18 21.37 -1.42
C ASP A 33 14.81 21.34 -0.76
N ARG A 34 13.78 21.76 -1.49
CA ARG A 34 12.42 21.89 -0.96
C ARG A 34 11.81 20.53 -0.61
N SER A 35 12.09 19.51 -1.42
CA SER A 35 11.54 18.17 -1.19
C SER A 35 12.12 17.57 0.08
N VAL A 36 13.43 17.71 0.30
CA VAL A 36 14.11 17.23 1.50
C VAL A 36 13.62 17.97 2.74
N SER A 37 13.63 19.31 2.70
CA SER A 37 13.19 20.13 3.84
C SER A 37 11.74 19.89 4.21
N GLU A 38 10.84 19.82 3.22
CA GLU A 38 9.42 19.58 3.47
C GLU A 38 9.16 18.18 4.03
N LEU A 39 9.73 17.13 3.43
CA LEU A 39 9.51 15.76 3.89
C LEU A 39 10.14 15.51 5.27
N ALA A 40 11.33 16.06 5.52
CA ALA A 40 11.98 15.97 6.83
C ALA A 40 11.19 16.71 7.92
N SER A 41 10.70 17.92 7.62
CA SER A 41 9.85 18.69 8.54
C SER A 41 8.58 17.92 8.88
N ARG A 42 7.91 17.31 7.88
CA ARG A 42 6.71 16.50 8.11
C ARG A 42 6.97 15.31 9.03
N LEU A 43 8.10 14.60 8.85
CA LEU A 43 8.45 13.45 9.67
C LEU A 43 8.77 13.89 11.11
N ARG A 44 9.56 14.96 11.28
CA ARG A 44 9.94 15.53 12.59
C ARG A 44 8.73 16.04 13.35
N ASP A 45 7.88 16.84 12.69
CA ASP A 45 6.77 17.55 13.30
C ASP A 45 5.48 16.70 13.33
N ARG A 46 5.55 15.42 12.91
CA ARG A 46 4.43 14.48 12.78
C ARG A 46 3.28 15.02 11.91
N ALA A 47 3.60 15.88 10.94
CA ALA A 47 2.65 16.43 9.96
C ALA A 47 2.46 15.49 8.76
N PHE A 48 2.08 14.24 9.06
CA PHE A 48 1.95 13.18 8.08
C PHE A 48 0.84 13.44 7.05
N TYR A 49 1.01 12.83 5.87
CA TYR A 49 -0.02 12.79 4.87
C TYR A 49 -1.22 11.96 5.36
N LYS A 50 -2.43 12.40 5.04
CA LYS A 50 -3.66 11.67 5.37
C LYS A 50 -3.85 10.53 4.38
N ALA A 51 -3.94 9.31 4.91
CA ALA A 51 -4.26 8.11 4.13
C ALA A 51 -5.73 8.08 3.69
N ILE A 52 -5.94 7.67 2.45
CA ILE A 52 -7.22 7.35 1.82
C ILE A 52 -7.10 5.91 1.31
N ASP A 53 -7.84 4.98 1.92
CA ASP A 53 -7.84 3.58 1.52
C ASP A 53 -8.82 3.35 0.37
N VAL A 54 -8.30 3.45 -0.85
CA VAL A 54 -9.11 3.44 -2.07
C VAL A 54 -9.79 2.09 -2.27
N ARG A 55 -9.10 1.00 -1.97
CA ARG A 55 -9.64 -0.35 -2.12
C ARG A 55 -10.84 -0.55 -1.19
N GLU A 56 -10.71 -0.14 0.07
CA GLU A 56 -11.79 -0.28 1.05
C GLU A 56 -12.99 0.64 0.70
N GLU A 57 -12.74 1.87 0.24
CA GLU A 57 -13.81 2.77 -0.21
C GLU A 57 -14.62 2.17 -1.38
N ILE A 58 -13.96 1.53 -2.35
CA ILE A 58 -14.62 0.85 -3.46
C ILE A 58 -15.43 -0.35 -2.95
N LYS A 59 -14.84 -1.21 -2.13
CA LYS A 59 -15.53 -2.39 -1.57
C LYS A 59 -16.78 -1.97 -0.80
N HIS A 60 -16.65 -0.98 0.07
CA HIS A 60 -17.77 -0.45 0.84
C HIS A 60 -18.89 0.08 -0.08
N ALA A 61 -18.55 0.86 -1.10
CA ALA A 61 -19.53 1.40 -2.02
C ALA A 61 -20.25 0.32 -2.84
N LEU A 62 -19.54 -0.73 -3.27
CA LEU A 62 -20.14 -1.86 -3.98
C LEU A 62 -21.09 -2.67 -3.08
N ARG A 63 -20.72 -2.90 -1.81
CA ARG A 63 -21.57 -3.55 -0.81
C ARG A 63 -22.88 -2.78 -0.60
N GLU A 64 -22.80 -1.45 -0.42
CA GLU A 64 -23.98 -0.60 -0.26
C GLU A 64 -24.87 -0.60 -1.50
N LYS A 65 -24.29 -0.53 -2.72
CA LYS A 65 -25.05 -0.63 -3.97
C LYS A 65 -25.76 -1.98 -4.13
N ALA A 66 -25.14 -3.08 -3.69
CA ALA A 66 -25.76 -4.40 -3.75
C ALA A 66 -26.91 -4.53 -2.75
N LYS A 67 -26.71 -4.07 -1.51
CA LYS A 67 -27.72 -4.04 -0.44
C LYS A 67 -28.98 -3.28 -0.86
N ASN A 68 -28.81 -2.10 -1.46
CA ASN A 68 -29.93 -1.28 -1.96
C ASN A 68 -30.72 -1.94 -3.10
N LYS A 69 -30.12 -2.93 -3.79
CA LYS A 69 -30.77 -3.68 -4.87
C LYS A 69 -31.30 -5.05 -4.42
N GLY A 70 -31.22 -5.39 -3.12
CA GLY A 70 -31.61 -6.69 -2.60
C GLY A 70 -30.76 -7.85 -3.15
N LYS A 71 -29.58 -7.57 -3.70
CA LYS A 71 -28.64 -8.57 -4.23
C LYS A 71 -27.57 -8.86 -3.18
N ARG A 72 -27.04 -10.09 -3.17
CA ARG A 72 -25.82 -10.39 -2.43
C ARG A 72 -24.67 -9.62 -3.09
N ALA A 73 -23.86 -8.93 -2.28
CA ALA A 73 -22.69 -8.25 -2.80
C ALA A 73 -21.74 -9.29 -3.39
N ASP A 74 -21.60 -9.29 -4.71
CA ASP A 74 -20.52 -10.03 -5.36
C ASP A 74 -19.28 -9.14 -5.26
N GLU A 75 -18.43 -9.43 -4.28
CA GLU A 75 -17.15 -8.77 -4.11
C GLU A 75 -16.16 -9.34 -5.13
N ASP A 76 -16.47 -9.25 -6.42
CA ASP A 76 -15.58 -9.72 -7.47
C ASP A 76 -14.26 -8.94 -7.34
N GLY A 77 -13.26 -9.60 -6.77
CA GLY A 77 -11.93 -9.02 -6.56
C GLY A 77 -11.35 -8.48 -7.87
N LYS A 78 -11.71 -9.07 -9.02
CA LYS A 78 -11.27 -8.60 -10.35
C LYS A 78 -11.86 -7.24 -10.70
N MET A 79 -13.11 -6.98 -10.32
CA MET A 79 -13.75 -5.69 -10.53
C MET A 79 -13.09 -4.62 -9.66
N VAL A 80 -12.88 -4.91 -8.36
CA VAL A 80 -12.19 -4.00 -7.44
C VAL A 80 -10.77 -3.71 -7.93
N ASP A 81 -10.04 -4.73 -8.39
CA ASP A 81 -8.68 -4.61 -8.93
C ASP A 81 -8.65 -3.72 -10.18
N ARG A 82 -9.61 -3.90 -11.10
CA ARG A 82 -9.74 -3.07 -12.30
C ARG A 82 -9.99 -1.60 -11.95
N MET A 83 -10.91 -1.34 -11.01
CA MET A 83 -11.21 0.02 -10.56
C MET A 83 -9.99 0.67 -9.89
N CYS A 84 -9.28 -0.07 -9.03
CA CYS A 84 -8.03 0.40 -8.41
C CYS A 84 -6.98 0.75 -9.48
N ALA A 85 -6.79 -0.11 -10.49
CA ALA A 85 -5.86 0.14 -11.58
C ALA A 85 -6.21 1.40 -12.38
N ASN A 86 -7.50 1.62 -12.68
CA ASN A 86 -7.98 2.81 -13.38
C ASN A 86 -7.77 4.09 -12.56
N ILE A 87 -8.07 4.05 -11.26
CA ILE A 87 -7.85 5.20 -10.36
C ILE A 87 -6.36 5.52 -10.28
N ARG A 88 -5.50 4.50 -10.13
CA ARG A 88 -4.04 4.67 -10.11
C ARG A 88 -3.54 5.36 -11.38
N GLU A 89 -4.03 4.95 -12.54
CA GLU A 89 -3.63 5.53 -13.81
C GLU A 89 -4.06 7.01 -13.92
N ARG A 90 -5.28 7.34 -13.52
CA ARG A 90 -5.76 8.73 -13.46
C ARG A 90 -4.95 9.59 -12.49
N VAL A 91 -4.56 9.04 -11.34
CA VAL A 91 -3.70 9.73 -10.36
C VAL A 91 -2.31 9.98 -10.94
N ARG A 92 -1.70 9.00 -11.62
CA ARG A 92 -0.40 9.16 -12.29
C ARG A 92 -0.45 10.26 -13.35
N GLN A 93 -1.47 10.25 -14.21
CA GLN A 93 -1.66 11.26 -15.25
C GLN A 93 -1.92 12.67 -14.69
N TRP A 94 -2.55 12.76 -13.53
CA TRP A 94 -2.74 14.04 -12.86
C TRP A 94 -1.42 14.53 -12.26
N LEU A 95 -0.67 13.66 -11.56
CA LEU A 95 0.64 13.98 -11.00
C LEU A 95 1.65 14.41 -12.06
N SER A 96 1.66 13.77 -13.23
CA SER A 96 2.57 14.15 -14.33
C SER A 96 2.30 15.55 -14.91
N LYS A 97 1.14 16.14 -14.62
CA LYS A 97 0.76 17.50 -15.04
C LYS A 97 1.01 18.54 -13.96
N GLN A 98 1.36 18.13 -12.75
CA GLN A 98 1.66 19.04 -11.66
C GLN A 98 3.13 19.45 -11.73
N ALA A 99 3.39 20.76 -11.76
CA ALA A 99 4.74 21.29 -11.56
C ALA A 99 4.98 21.37 -10.04
N GLY A 100 5.93 20.60 -9.53
CA GLY A 100 6.30 20.64 -8.11
C GLY A 100 7.44 19.67 -7.80
N GLU A 101 8.36 20.11 -6.95
CA GLU A 101 9.48 19.29 -6.48
C GLU A 101 9.01 18.23 -5.49
N THR A 102 8.08 18.59 -4.58
CA THR A 102 7.51 17.67 -3.60
C THR A 102 6.27 16.94 -4.16
N PRO A 103 6.16 15.60 -4.00
CA PRO A 103 4.99 14.86 -4.42
C PRO A 103 3.74 15.26 -3.62
N ARG A 104 2.71 15.72 -4.33
CA ARG A 104 1.40 16.10 -3.75
C ARG A 104 0.56 14.90 -3.32
N ILE A 105 0.78 13.73 -3.93
CA ILE A 105 0.11 12.47 -3.61
C ILE A 105 1.18 11.38 -3.53
N LEU A 106 1.26 10.66 -2.41
CA LEU A 106 2.04 9.43 -2.33
C LEU A 106 1.13 8.24 -2.64
N VAL A 107 1.63 7.31 -3.43
CA VAL A 107 0.90 6.12 -3.87
C VAL A 107 1.52 4.90 -3.20
N ASP A 108 0.71 4.15 -2.46
CA ASP A 108 1.10 2.91 -1.82
C ASP A 108 0.20 1.77 -2.31
N GLN A 109 0.82 0.70 -2.78
CA GLN A 109 0.13 -0.46 -3.29
C GLN A 109 0.97 -1.70 -2.95
N ASP A 110 0.35 -2.65 -2.29
CA ASP A 110 1.01 -3.89 -1.91
C ASP A 110 0.04 -5.07 -1.91
N LYS A 111 0.60 -6.27 -2.03
CA LYS A 111 -0.10 -7.54 -1.94
C LYS A 111 0.73 -8.50 -1.11
N ARG A 112 0.10 -9.08 -0.08
CA ARG A 112 0.70 -10.10 0.76
C ARG A 112 -0.15 -11.36 0.74
N ASP A 113 0.42 -12.42 0.19
CA ASP A 113 -0.19 -13.75 0.27
C ASP A 113 -0.02 -14.30 1.71
N PRO A 114 -1.12 -14.66 2.40
CA PRO A 114 -1.08 -15.13 3.79
C PRO A 114 -0.43 -16.50 3.93
N TYR A 115 -0.52 -17.31 2.87
CA TYR A 115 0.09 -18.63 2.77
C TYR A 115 0.67 -18.78 1.37
N LYS A 116 1.92 -19.26 1.27
CA LYS A 116 2.59 -19.45 -0.02
C LYS A 116 2.49 -20.92 -0.44
N PRO A 117 1.83 -21.26 -1.56
CA PRO A 117 1.91 -22.62 -2.09
C PRO A 117 3.34 -22.94 -2.51
N LEU A 118 3.67 -24.23 -2.63
CA LEU A 118 4.98 -24.68 -3.08
C LEU A 118 5.33 -24.00 -4.41
N GLN A 119 6.36 -23.14 -4.39
CA GLN A 119 7.00 -22.65 -5.60
C GLN A 119 8.24 -23.51 -5.80
N GLU A 120 8.30 -24.27 -6.90
CA GLU A 120 9.45 -25.16 -7.22
C GLU A 120 10.80 -24.43 -7.13
N SER A 121 10.81 -23.11 -7.39
CA SER A 121 11.99 -22.26 -7.36
C SER A 121 12.45 -21.79 -5.97
N LYS A 122 11.67 -21.96 -4.90
CA LYS A 122 11.98 -21.40 -3.56
C LYS A 122 12.12 -22.42 -2.43
N GLY A 123 12.17 -23.72 -2.76
CA GLY A 123 12.46 -24.78 -1.81
C GLY A 123 11.39 -25.01 -0.71
N PRO A 124 11.55 -26.06 0.11
CA PRO A 124 10.54 -26.52 1.07
C PRO A 124 10.38 -25.63 2.31
N LEU A 125 11.25 -24.64 2.51
CA LEU A 125 11.22 -23.73 3.69
C LEU A 125 10.03 -22.76 3.69
N ASN A 126 9.27 -22.65 2.60
CA ASN A 126 8.11 -21.77 2.51
C ASN A 126 6.78 -22.44 2.93
N GLN A 127 6.81 -23.68 3.42
CA GLN A 127 5.63 -24.46 3.78
C GLN A 127 5.57 -24.75 5.29
N ILE A 128 4.37 -24.75 5.84
CA ILE A 128 4.13 -25.32 7.17
C ILE A 128 3.77 -26.79 6.95
N ARG A 129 4.71 -27.68 7.28
CA ARG A 129 4.49 -29.13 7.23
C ARG A 129 4.00 -29.63 8.58
N ILE A 130 2.96 -30.46 8.55
CA ILE A 130 2.42 -31.14 9.73
C ILE A 130 2.64 -32.64 9.59
N ARG A 131 2.95 -33.30 10.71
CA ARG A 131 3.12 -34.75 10.78
C ARG A 131 1.80 -35.40 11.14
N LEU A 132 1.40 -36.41 10.38
CA LEU A 132 0.22 -37.21 10.64
C LEU A 132 0.57 -38.40 11.56
N GLY A 133 -0.44 -39.04 12.15
CA GLY A 133 -0.23 -40.25 12.96
C GLY A 133 0.38 -41.44 12.20
N SER A 134 0.37 -41.38 10.86
CA SER A 134 1.05 -42.30 9.94
C SER A 134 2.53 -41.99 9.71
N ASP A 135 3.11 -41.02 10.42
CA ASP A 135 4.46 -40.47 10.23
C ASP A 135 4.71 -39.74 8.89
N GLU A 136 3.64 -39.53 8.12
CA GLU A 136 3.66 -38.77 6.87
C GLU A 136 3.70 -37.24 7.14
N LEU A 137 4.54 -36.52 6.41
CA LEU A 137 4.56 -35.04 6.42
C LEU A 137 3.71 -34.50 5.27
N VAL A 138 2.72 -33.66 5.61
CA VAL A 138 1.81 -33.02 4.64
C VAL A 138 1.78 -31.50 4.80
N ASP A 139 1.45 -30.79 3.73
CA ASP A 139 1.27 -29.33 3.76
C ASP A 139 -0.02 -28.96 4.53
N LEU A 140 0.07 -27.94 5.39
CA LEU A 140 -1.08 -27.46 6.16
C LEU A 140 -2.24 -26.96 5.27
N GLY A 141 -1.94 -26.31 4.14
CA GLY A 141 -2.93 -25.85 3.16
C GLY A 141 -3.66 -27.00 2.45
N ASP A 142 -3.05 -28.18 2.39
CA ASP A 142 -3.69 -29.39 1.85
C ASP A 142 -4.75 -29.96 2.79
N ARG A 143 -4.55 -29.79 4.10
CA ARG A 143 -5.44 -30.34 5.13
C ARG A 143 -6.44 -29.32 5.68
N SER A 144 -6.11 -28.04 5.70
CA SER A 144 -6.96 -27.00 6.28
C SER A 144 -7.72 -26.21 5.21
N LYS A 145 -9.04 -26.44 5.15
CA LYS A 145 -9.96 -25.63 4.33
C LYS A 145 -9.89 -24.15 4.69
N VAL A 146 -9.63 -23.82 5.96
CA VAL A 146 -9.50 -22.44 6.44
C VAL A 146 -8.24 -21.81 5.85
N VAL A 147 -7.08 -22.47 5.95
CA VAL A 147 -5.80 -21.96 5.41
C VAL A 147 -5.88 -21.79 3.90
N ARG A 148 -6.52 -22.72 3.21
CA ARG A 148 -6.74 -22.64 1.76
C ARG A 148 -7.67 -21.49 1.35
N ALA A 149 -8.62 -21.14 2.20
CA ALA A 149 -9.61 -20.10 1.92
C ALA A 149 -9.13 -18.68 2.30
N ILE A 150 -7.95 -18.52 2.92
CA ILE A 150 -7.45 -17.18 3.26
C ILE A 150 -7.07 -16.45 1.99
N GLU A 151 -7.80 -15.38 1.69
CA GLU A 151 -7.52 -14.54 0.53
C GLU A 151 -6.24 -13.72 0.71
N PRO A 152 -5.52 -13.41 -0.39
CA PRO A 152 -4.44 -12.46 -0.35
C PRO A 152 -4.87 -11.12 0.25
N PHE A 153 -4.07 -10.60 1.18
CA PHE A 153 -4.24 -9.23 1.62
C PHE A 153 -3.75 -8.30 0.50
N GLN A 154 -4.57 -7.32 0.13
CA GLN A 154 -4.24 -6.34 -0.89
C GLN A 154 -4.57 -4.95 -0.36
N LEU A 155 -3.68 -4.00 -0.59
CA LEU A 155 -3.89 -2.60 -0.23
C LEU A 155 -3.69 -1.70 -1.45
N PHE A 156 -4.45 -0.61 -1.49
CA PHE A 156 -4.20 0.50 -2.39
C PHE A 156 -4.58 1.80 -1.68
N ARG A 157 -3.57 2.57 -1.28
CA ARG A 157 -3.71 3.79 -0.49
C ARG A 157 -3.12 4.98 -1.20
N LEU A 158 -3.82 6.09 -1.11
CA LEU A 158 -3.35 7.40 -1.56
C LEU A 158 -3.17 8.27 -0.34
N TYR A 159 -2.03 8.95 -0.25
CA TYR A 159 -1.70 9.83 0.85
C TYR A 159 -1.65 11.27 0.36
N VAL A 160 -2.36 12.18 1.03
CA VAL A 160 -2.40 13.60 0.67
C VAL A 160 -2.07 14.50 1.86
N PRO A 161 -1.36 15.62 1.67
CA PRO A 161 -1.18 16.61 2.72
C PRO A 161 -2.54 17.08 3.24
N LYS A 162 -2.64 17.31 4.57
CA LYS A 162 -3.89 17.75 5.21
C LYS A 162 -4.47 19.02 4.59
N ASP A 163 -3.59 19.95 4.20
CA ASP A 163 -3.96 21.26 3.68
C ASP A 163 -4.10 21.30 2.15
N ASP A 164 -3.75 20.21 1.45
CA ASP A 164 -3.90 20.11 -0.01
C ASP A 164 -5.34 19.72 -0.39
N ARG A 165 -6.22 20.72 -0.36
CA ARG A 165 -7.64 20.58 -0.69
C ARG A 165 -7.88 20.16 -2.14
N GLU A 166 -7.02 20.59 -3.06
CA GLU A 166 -7.16 20.29 -4.49
C GLU A 166 -6.90 18.80 -4.76
N SER A 167 -5.75 18.27 -4.30
CA SER A 167 -5.42 16.85 -4.43
C SER A 167 -6.49 15.97 -3.79
N ARG A 168 -6.96 16.35 -2.60
CA ARG A 168 -8.03 15.62 -1.90
C ARG A 168 -9.34 15.63 -2.66
N THR A 169 -9.72 16.77 -3.24
CA THR A 169 -10.94 16.91 -4.05
C THR A 169 -10.84 16.10 -5.34
N PHE A 170 -9.68 16.14 -5.98
CA PHE A 170 -9.40 15.35 -7.19
C PHE A 170 -9.54 13.85 -6.91
N ILE A 171 -8.88 13.32 -5.88
CA ILE A 171 -8.96 11.90 -5.51
C ILE A 171 -10.42 11.49 -5.26
N LYS A 172 -11.16 12.25 -4.44
CA LYS A 172 -12.57 11.96 -4.15
C LYS A 172 -13.43 11.90 -5.42
N LYS A 173 -13.24 12.85 -6.34
CA LYS A 173 -13.96 12.88 -7.63
C LYS A 173 -13.61 11.67 -8.50
N VAL A 174 -12.34 11.28 -8.55
CA VAL A 174 -11.88 10.13 -9.32
C VAL A 174 -12.46 8.83 -8.77
N ILE A 175 -12.42 8.63 -7.45
CA ILE A 175 -12.99 7.45 -6.78
C ILE A 175 -14.51 7.38 -7.03
N ALA A 176 -15.24 8.48 -6.77
CA ALA A 176 -16.69 8.52 -6.98
C ALA A 176 -17.07 8.24 -8.43
N ARG A 177 -16.38 8.85 -9.40
CA ARG A 177 -16.62 8.61 -10.83
C ARG A 177 -16.42 7.14 -11.20
N GLU A 178 -15.37 6.51 -10.69
CA GLU A 178 -15.10 5.09 -10.98
C GLU A 178 -16.18 4.19 -10.38
N ILE A 179 -16.59 4.46 -9.14
CA ILE A 179 -17.69 3.78 -8.45
C ILE A 179 -19.02 3.91 -9.21
N ASP A 180 -19.29 5.07 -9.81
CA ASP A 180 -20.53 5.31 -10.58
C ASP A 180 -20.49 4.76 -12.00
N SER A 181 -19.30 4.64 -12.58
CA SER A 181 -19.09 4.01 -13.89
C SER A 181 -19.08 2.47 -13.82
N ALA A 182 -19.13 1.89 -12.61
CA ALA A 182 -19.27 0.47 -12.38
C ALA A 182 -20.47 -0.11 -13.14
N PRO A 183 -20.30 -1.20 -13.92
CA PRO A 183 -21.42 -1.87 -14.60
C PRO A 183 -22.54 -2.19 -13.61
N LYS A 184 -23.79 -1.93 -14.00
CA LYS A 184 -24.95 -2.34 -13.21
C LYS A 184 -25.00 -3.87 -13.22
N ALA A 185 -24.63 -4.50 -12.11
CA ALA A 185 -24.88 -5.92 -11.86
C ALA A 185 -26.36 -6.26 -11.93
#